data_AF-A0A378KVB1-F1
#
_entry.id   AF-A0A378KVB1-F1
#
_cell.length_a   1.000
_cell.length_b   1.000
_cell.length_c   1.000
_cell.angle_alpha   90.00
_cell.angle_beta   90.00
_cell.angle_gamma   90.00
#
_symmetry.space_group_name_H-M   'P 1'
#
loop_
_entity.id
_entity.type
_entity.pdbx_description
1 polymer ?
#
loop_
_entity_poly.entity_id
_entity_poly.type
_entity_poly.pdbx_seq_one_letter_code
_entity_poly.pdbx_strand_id
1 'polypeptide(L)'
;MPGPLLSRIPLIGKHLFSNEYVNKLTPTALDNLGQTYRNLIGLGNNLTFASGAFKTLDKQRNSDNDEIPVKSKGPYGASLLDKINDNSNPDAANAAKEVKNKIAEVLVPSDAYEKAMKKFNENLATFKDLVKQIPGGKFGAEDIIGTFKYYIDKSRTAIVAQQDLDKQMLTAQFDDNDFKDNLMKAYNIAKTDTDADKRIGDLKTSMLNDLSASHKKQLAEFDKSTTEAINKLHQASAEEYKQMGLIETLRRANADNVAMLEQIAEENRAKHPLPANGSRNGIATYSDTEIKAKLAYAKLEDIKAFKSMTGMKIEQPQPGVFRFHFDMLSPRYYQSLAQKPLTDFLLVSQMIRAQGNDKITWTIEIENKETLMERAKQAVEGSVRAGFELGKIEIRDKSGKELKLEEIFKDDPESYKRISQRAAEIKQELSSIPTPVVKSAKNDTVKAAIKDIKEQYKANPPPEEKEEEQEVEEERTGAAPK
;
A
#
# COMPACT_ATOMS: atom_id res chain seq x y z
N MET A 1 43.93 -10.66 12.18
CA MET A 1 44.52 -10.20 10.92
C MET A 1 45.44 -11.30 10.39
N PRO A 2 45.30 -11.82 9.17
CA PRO A 2 46.25 -12.79 8.62
C PRO A 2 47.50 -12.07 8.11
N GLY A 3 48.65 -12.75 8.21
CA GLY A 3 49.97 -12.18 7.94
C GLY A 3 50.24 -11.77 6.47
N PRO A 4 51.31 -11.01 6.23
CA PRO A 4 51.61 -10.30 4.97
C PRO A 4 51.98 -11.18 3.76
N LEU A 5 51.86 -12.51 3.86
CA LEU A 5 52.24 -13.45 2.80
C LEU A 5 51.08 -13.80 1.84
N LEU A 6 49.83 -13.67 2.25
CA LEU A 6 48.66 -14.01 1.41
C LEU A 6 48.17 -12.85 0.53
N SER A 7 48.69 -11.63 0.73
CA SER A 7 48.32 -10.44 -0.04
C SER A 7 49.13 -10.24 -1.33
N ARG A 8 50.13 -11.09 -1.61
CA ARG A 8 51.07 -10.95 -2.74
C ARG A 8 50.89 -11.94 -3.89
N ILE A 9 49.79 -12.69 -3.96
CA ILE A 9 49.50 -13.55 -5.13
C ILE A 9 48.51 -12.81 -6.06
N PRO A 10 48.98 -12.24 -7.19
CA PRO A 10 48.22 -11.27 -7.99
C PRO A 10 47.01 -11.84 -8.75
N LEU A 11 46.88 -13.18 -8.84
CA LEU A 11 45.76 -13.85 -9.54
C LEU A 11 44.70 -14.47 -8.60
N ILE A 12 45.03 -14.69 -7.32
CA ILE A 12 44.12 -15.36 -6.37
C ILE A 12 43.65 -14.38 -5.28
N GLY A 13 44.50 -13.43 -4.88
CA GLY A 13 44.17 -12.46 -3.82
C GLY A 13 42.98 -11.55 -4.16
N LYS A 14 42.76 -11.24 -5.44
CA LYS A 14 41.63 -10.39 -5.88
C LYS A 14 40.27 -11.05 -5.69
N HIS A 15 40.19 -12.39 -5.72
CA HIS A 15 38.94 -13.15 -5.56
C HIS A 15 38.74 -13.73 -4.15
N LEU A 16 39.78 -13.75 -3.31
CA LEU A 16 39.71 -14.19 -1.91
C LEU A 16 39.06 -13.15 -0.97
N PHE A 17 39.06 -11.87 -1.35
CA PHE A 17 38.55 -10.76 -0.52
C PHE A 17 37.59 -9.80 -1.25
N SER A 18 37.20 -10.09 -2.50
CA SER A 18 36.28 -9.21 -3.22
C SER A 18 34.86 -9.43 -2.72
N ASN A 19 34.20 -8.46 -2.08
CA ASN A 19 32.77 -8.50 -1.73
C ASN A 19 31.81 -8.48 -2.95
N GLU A 20 32.27 -8.88 -4.13
CA GLU A 20 31.58 -8.72 -5.42
C GLU A 20 30.17 -9.32 -5.41
N TYR A 21 30.00 -10.56 -4.93
CA TYR A 21 28.69 -11.21 -4.90
C TYR A 21 27.72 -10.52 -3.92
N VAL A 22 28.19 -10.16 -2.73
CA VAL A 22 27.40 -9.48 -1.70
C VAL A 22 26.99 -8.08 -2.18
N ASN A 23 27.86 -7.37 -2.91
CA ASN A 23 27.57 -6.05 -3.45
C ASN A 23 26.44 -6.07 -4.49
N LYS A 24 26.32 -7.16 -5.26
CA LYS A 24 25.22 -7.37 -6.23
C LYS A 24 23.88 -7.66 -5.54
N LEU A 25 23.90 -8.01 -4.26
CA LEU A 25 22.73 -8.29 -3.41
C LEU A 25 22.47 -7.18 -2.39
N THR A 26 22.97 -5.96 -2.59
CA THR A 26 22.63 -4.83 -1.71
C THR A 26 21.19 -4.39 -1.93
N PRO A 27 20.51 -3.79 -0.92
CA PRO A 27 19.15 -3.26 -1.10
C PRO A 27 19.04 -2.33 -2.32
N THR A 28 19.99 -1.42 -2.49
CA THR A 28 20.05 -0.50 -3.63
C THR A 28 20.26 -1.21 -4.97
N ALA A 29 21.07 -2.28 -5.02
CA ALA A 29 21.27 -3.04 -6.26
C ALA A 29 19.98 -3.77 -6.67
N LEU A 30 19.28 -4.38 -5.72
CA LEU A 30 17.99 -5.04 -5.99
C LEU A 30 16.91 -4.03 -6.41
N ASP A 31 16.84 -2.88 -5.74
CA ASP A 31 15.91 -1.80 -6.10
C ASP A 31 16.18 -1.30 -7.53
N ASN A 32 17.44 -1.00 -7.87
CA ASN A 32 17.81 -0.59 -9.22
C ASN A 32 17.43 -1.61 -10.29
N LEU A 33 17.56 -2.92 -10.00
CA LEU A 33 17.12 -3.96 -10.92
C LEU A 33 15.59 -4.00 -11.04
N GLY A 34 14.89 -3.92 -9.91
CA GLY A 34 13.42 -3.86 -9.85
C GLY A 34 12.83 -2.69 -10.63
N GLN A 35 13.43 -1.50 -10.51
CA GLN A 35 13.02 -0.31 -11.25
C GLN A 35 13.12 -0.49 -12.78
N THR A 36 13.93 -1.43 -13.30
CA THR A 36 13.94 -1.73 -14.74
C THR A 36 12.64 -2.39 -15.24
N TYR A 37 11.79 -2.84 -14.32
CA TYR A 37 10.47 -3.41 -14.57
C TYR A 37 9.31 -2.43 -14.27
N ARG A 38 9.62 -1.15 -14.00
CA ARG A 38 8.65 -0.09 -13.62
C ARG A 38 7.38 -0.01 -14.46
N ASN A 39 7.51 -0.20 -15.78
CA ASN A 39 6.40 -0.10 -16.72
C ASN A 39 5.75 -1.46 -17.05
N LEU A 40 6.20 -2.55 -16.43
CA LEU A 40 5.82 -3.92 -16.77
C LEU A 40 5.12 -4.64 -15.62
N ILE A 41 5.32 -4.19 -14.38
CA ILE A 41 4.74 -4.82 -13.20
C ILE A 41 3.44 -4.14 -12.76
N GLY A 42 2.55 -4.97 -12.19
CA GLY A 42 1.27 -4.55 -11.64
C GLY A 42 1.39 -4.06 -10.20
N LEU A 43 0.26 -4.02 -9.52
CA LEU A 43 0.13 -3.58 -8.12
C LEU A 43 -0.03 -4.78 -7.15
N GLY A 44 0.26 -6.01 -7.59
CA GLY A 44 0.07 -7.23 -6.81
C GLY A 44 -1.40 -7.56 -6.52
N ASN A 45 -1.64 -8.45 -5.56
CA ASN A 45 -2.98 -8.99 -5.23
C ASN A 45 -3.70 -8.25 -4.08
N ASN A 46 -2.98 -7.51 -3.23
CA ASN A 46 -3.54 -6.83 -2.06
C ASN A 46 -3.87 -5.36 -2.37
N LEU A 47 -4.92 -5.15 -3.15
CA LEU A 47 -5.31 -3.83 -3.65
C LEU A 47 -6.50 -3.26 -2.87
N THR A 48 -6.38 -2.01 -2.44
CA THR A 48 -7.52 -1.24 -1.92
C THR A 48 -7.51 0.14 -2.57
N PHE A 49 -8.65 0.52 -3.14
CA PHE A 49 -8.86 1.79 -3.82
C PHE A 49 -9.85 2.70 -3.07
N ALA A 50 -9.98 2.54 -1.75
CA ALA A 50 -10.90 3.32 -0.90
C ALA A 50 -12.37 3.31 -1.41
N SER A 51 -12.92 2.13 -1.73
CA SER A 51 -14.30 1.94 -2.22
C SER A 51 -15.38 2.57 -1.34
N GLY A 52 -15.12 2.69 -0.04
CA GLY A 52 -16.02 3.33 0.93
C GLY A 52 -15.92 4.85 1.05
N ALA A 53 -14.89 5.53 0.53
CA ALA A 53 -14.60 6.94 0.88
C ALA A 53 -15.75 7.90 0.61
N PHE A 54 -16.35 7.82 -0.59
CA PHE A 54 -17.52 8.64 -0.93
C PHE A 54 -18.79 8.19 -0.21
N LYS A 55 -18.98 6.88 -0.01
CA LYS A 55 -20.15 6.34 0.72
C LYS A 55 -20.13 6.81 2.18
N THR A 56 -18.96 6.86 2.81
CA THR A 56 -18.79 7.38 4.17
C THR A 56 -19.02 8.89 4.23
N LEU A 57 -18.49 9.64 3.26
CA LEU A 57 -18.74 11.08 3.16
C LEU A 57 -20.24 11.39 2.95
N ASP A 58 -20.91 10.65 2.06
CA ASP A 58 -22.33 10.84 1.77
C ASP A 58 -23.22 10.37 2.94
N LYS A 59 -22.84 9.27 3.60
CA LYS A 59 -23.46 8.87 4.88
C LYS A 59 -23.31 9.96 5.92
N GLN A 60 -22.15 10.59 6.07
CA GLN A 60 -21.96 11.69 7.02
C GLN A 60 -22.79 12.91 6.65
N ARG A 61 -22.89 13.23 5.35
CA ARG A 61 -23.78 14.28 4.86
C ARG A 61 -25.25 13.99 5.19
N ASN A 62 -25.69 12.74 5.03
CA ASN A 62 -27.09 12.34 5.20
C ASN A 62 -27.48 11.95 6.64
N SER A 63 -26.58 11.39 7.43
CA SER A 63 -26.77 11.18 8.87
C SER A 63 -26.76 12.51 9.61
N ASP A 64 -25.97 13.48 9.12
CA ASP A 64 -26.09 14.88 9.52
C ASP A 64 -27.35 15.55 8.91
N ASN A 65 -28.12 14.91 8.01
CA ASN A 65 -29.39 15.46 7.49
C ASN A 65 -30.63 14.94 8.26
N ASP A 66 -30.58 13.73 8.81
CA ASP A 66 -31.63 13.26 9.74
C ASP A 66 -31.52 13.99 11.11
N GLU A 67 -30.30 14.28 11.55
CA GLU A 67 -29.98 15.21 12.64
C GLU A 67 -29.33 16.49 12.08
N ILE A 68 -30.14 17.51 11.77
CA ILE A 68 -29.75 18.89 11.37
C ILE A 68 -28.22 19.14 11.36
N PRO A 69 -27.59 19.43 10.20
CA PRO A 69 -26.12 19.50 10.08
C PRO A 69 -25.51 20.67 10.86
N VAL A 70 -26.38 21.43 11.52
CA VAL A 70 -26.15 22.62 12.27
C VAL A 70 -26.64 22.37 13.69
N LYS A 71 -25.70 22.15 14.62
CA LYS A 71 -25.97 21.87 16.04
C LYS A 71 -26.06 23.16 16.86
N SER A 72 -26.25 24.29 16.19
CA SER A 72 -26.08 25.61 16.76
C SER A 72 -27.07 25.82 17.89
N LYS A 73 -26.55 26.27 19.02
CA LYS A 73 -27.38 26.65 20.16
C LYS A 73 -27.89 28.07 19.97
N GLY A 74 -29.16 28.28 20.27
CA GLY A 74 -29.75 29.62 20.33
C GLY A 74 -29.28 30.40 21.56
N PRO A 75 -29.79 31.64 21.71
CA PRO A 75 -29.42 32.54 22.81
C PRO A 75 -29.61 31.94 24.22
N TYR A 76 -30.46 30.91 24.34
CA TYR A 76 -30.80 30.23 25.59
C TYR A 76 -30.23 28.79 25.68
N GLY A 77 -29.25 28.43 24.84
CA GLY A 77 -28.53 27.16 24.94
C GLY A 77 -29.21 25.93 24.31
N ALA A 78 -30.48 26.04 23.90
CA ALA A 78 -31.21 24.98 23.18
C ALA A 78 -30.80 24.93 21.69
N SER A 79 -30.64 23.73 21.13
CA SER A 79 -30.41 23.52 19.70
C SER A 79 -31.71 23.56 18.89
N LEU A 80 -31.60 23.62 17.56
CA LEU A 80 -32.78 23.54 16.69
C LEU A 80 -33.49 22.17 16.82
N LEU A 81 -32.73 21.08 17.05
CA LEU A 81 -33.29 19.76 17.35
C LEU A 81 -34.08 19.75 18.66
N ASP A 82 -33.55 20.38 19.71
CA ASP A 82 -34.26 20.50 21.00
C ASP A 82 -35.59 21.26 20.82
N LYS A 83 -35.61 22.27 19.94
CA LYS A 83 -36.82 23.03 19.60
C LYS A 83 -37.84 22.25 18.79
N ILE A 84 -37.41 21.39 17.86
CA ILE A 84 -38.32 20.51 17.12
C ILE A 84 -39.04 19.52 18.03
N ASN A 85 -38.35 19.06 19.08
CA ASN A 85 -38.86 18.07 20.03
C ASN A 85 -39.57 18.70 21.25
N ASP A 86 -39.70 20.03 21.30
CA ASP A 86 -40.34 20.75 22.41
C ASP A 86 -41.87 20.69 22.30
N ASN A 87 -42.46 19.64 22.85
CA ASN A 87 -43.91 19.46 22.89
C ASN A 87 -44.65 20.48 23.76
N SER A 88 -43.93 21.31 24.54
CA SER A 88 -44.55 22.33 25.40
C SER A 88 -44.92 23.60 24.64
N ASN A 89 -44.37 23.82 23.44
CA ASN A 89 -44.69 24.94 22.56
C ASN A 89 -44.83 24.48 21.09
N PRO A 90 -46.04 24.03 20.69
CA PRO A 90 -46.29 23.50 19.35
C PRO A 90 -45.95 24.48 18.22
N ASP A 91 -46.18 25.78 18.42
CA ASP A 91 -45.91 26.81 17.42
C ASP A 91 -44.41 27.00 17.19
N ALA A 92 -43.60 27.02 18.26
CA ALA A 92 -42.15 27.07 18.15
C ALA A 92 -41.57 25.78 17.55
N ALA A 93 -42.13 24.62 17.90
CA ALA A 93 -41.73 23.33 17.34
C ALA A 93 -42.03 23.23 15.84
N ASN A 94 -43.19 23.73 15.39
CA ASN A 94 -43.54 23.78 13.97
C ASN A 94 -42.62 24.77 13.22
N ALA A 95 -42.35 25.95 13.78
CA ALA A 95 -41.41 26.90 13.18
C ALA A 95 -39.99 26.31 13.07
N ALA A 96 -39.53 25.56 14.08
CA ALA A 96 -38.25 24.86 14.04
C ALA A 96 -38.19 23.77 12.94
N LYS A 97 -39.30 23.06 12.69
CA LYS A 97 -39.41 22.10 11.57
C LYS A 97 -39.34 22.80 10.23
N GLU A 98 -40.01 23.94 10.06
CA GLU A 98 -39.92 24.73 8.82
C GLU A 98 -38.49 25.23 8.56
N VAL A 99 -37.79 25.70 9.59
CA VAL A 99 -36.36 26.07 9.49
C VAL A 99 -35.52 24.85 9.09
N LYS A 100 -35.73 23.68 9.72
CA LYS A 100 -35.03 22.44 9.34
C LYS A 100 -35.29 22.08 7.87
N ASN A 101 -36.54 22.14 7.42
CA ASN A 101 -36.91 21.79 6.05
C ASN A 101 -36.24 22.73 5.05
N LYS A 102 -36.24 24.04 5.32
CA LYS A 102 -35.55 25.03 4.48
C LYS A 102 -34.04 24.81 4.43
N ILE A 103 -33.41 24.45 5.55
CA ILE A 103 -31.99 24.07 5.59
C ILE A 103 -31.76 22.81 4.74
N ALA A 104 -32.61 21.79 4.87
CA ALA A 104 -32.48 20.56 4.08
C ALA A 104 -32.66 20.80 2.57
N GLU A 105 -33.59 21.67 2.17
CA GLU A 105 -33.83 22.07 0.77
C GLU A 105 -32.59 22.72 0.14
N VAL A 106 -31.85 23.53 0.89
CA VAL A 106 -30.67 24.24 0.36
C VAL A 106 -29.38 23.44 0.38
N LEU A 107 -29.32 22.38 1.19
CA LEU A 107 -28.15 21.50 1.31
C LEU A 107 -28.25 20.25 0.42
N VAL A 108 -29.09 20.30 -0.63
CA VAL A 108 -29.18 19.22 -1.61
C VAL A 108 -27.89 19.17 -2.45
N PRO A 109 -27.34 17.96 -2.71
CA PRO A 109 -26.19 17.82 -3.58
C PRO A 109 -26.42 18.43 -4.97
N SER A 110 -25.44 19.15 -5.50
CA SER A 110 -25.48 19.64 -6.87
C SER A 110 -25.23 18.52 -7.88
N ASP A 111 -25.76 18.69 -9.10
CA ASP A 111 -25.44 17.89 -10.27
C ASP A 111 -23.94 17.60 -10.45
N ALA A 112 -23.10 18.60 -10.19
CA ALA A 112 -21.65 18.50 -10.36
C ALA A 112 -21.03 17.56 -9.32
N TYR A 113 -21.50 17.64 -8.07
CA TYR A 113 -21.10 16.76 -6.98
C TYR A 113 -21.55 15.31 -7.25
N GLU A 114 -22.83 15.11 -7.60
CA GLU A 114 -23.35 13.77 -7.89
C GLU A 114 -22.62 13.11 -9.07
N LYS A 115 -22.34 13.88 -10.14
CA LYS A 115 -21.55 13.41 -11.28
C LYS A 115 -20.12 13.05 -10.86
N ALA A 116 -19.50 13.78 -9.94
CA ALA A 116 -18.17 13.47 -9.43
C ALA A 116 -18.17 12.19 -8.59
N MET A 117 -19.13 12.05 -7.68
CA MET A 117 -19.31 10.85 -6.85
C MET A 117 -19.52 9.60 -7.71
N LYS A 118 -20.47 9.67 -8.67
CA LYS A 118 -20.74 8.57 -9.60
C LYS A 118 -19.49 8.19 -10.39
N LYS A 119 -18.78 9.17 -10.96
CA LYS A 119 -17.53 8.91 -11.70
C LYS A 119 -16.46 8.28 -10.84
N PHE A 120 -16.30 8.73 -9.59
CA PHE A 120 -15.33 8.15 -8.67
C PHE A 120 -15.64 6.67 -8.44
N ASN A 121 -16.86 6.36 -7.96
CA ASN A 121 -17.29 4.99 -7.66
C ASN A 121 -17.20 4.05 -8.88
N GLU A 122 -17.65 4.50 -10.06
CA GLU A 122 -17.53 3.71 -11.29
C GLU A 122 -16.06 3.44 -11.68
N ASN A 123 -15.17 4.41 -11.47
CA ASN A 123 -13.76 4.24 -11.81
C ASN A 123 -13.06 3.29 -10.84
N LEU A 124 -13.48 3.20 -9.58
CA LEU A 124 -12.87 2.29 -8.60
C LEU A 124 -12.96 0.82 -8.99
N ALA A 125 -14.15 0.36 -9.39
CA ALA A 125 -14.33 -0.99 -9.92
C ALA A 125 -13.43 -1.19 -11.14
N THR A 126 -13.40 -0.21 -12.03
CA THR A 126 -12.58 -0.25 -13.25
C THR A 126 -11.08 -0.33 -12.95
N PHE A 127 -10.60 0.33 -11.89
CA PHE A 127 -9.19 0.30 -11.51
C PHE A 127 -8.74 -1.10 -11.09
N LYS A 128 -9.57 -1.85 -10.37
CA LYS A 128 -9.27 -3.24 -10.01
C LYS A 128 -9.05 -4.11 -11.24
N ASP A 129 -9.87 -3.94 -12.28
CA ASP A 129 -9.74 -4.70 -13.51
C ASP A 129 -8.60 -4.21 -14.41
N LEU A 130 -8.26 -2.93 -14.35
CA LEU A 130 -7.06 -2.41 -15.02
C LEU A 130 -5.78 -3.03 -14.48
N VAL A 131 -5.70 -3.28 -13.16
CA VAL A 131 -4.51 -3.95 -12.60
C VAL A 131 -4.35 -5.36 -13.18
N LYS A 132 -5.45 -6.08 -13.43
CA LYS A 132 -5.44 -7.41 -14.05
C LYS A 132 -4.90 -7.41 -15.49
N GLN A 133 -4.86 -6.24 -16.16
CA GLN A 133 -4.28 -6.10 -17.51
C GLN A 133 -2.75 -5.93 -17.49
N ILE A 134 -2.13 -5.92 -16.32
CA ILE A 134 -0.67 -5.83 -16.17
C ILE A 134 -0.12 -7.19 -15.72
N PRO A 135 0.97 -7.69 -16.32
CA PRO A 135 1.65 -7.18 -17.52
C PRO A 135 0.76 -7.29 -18.78
N GLY A 136 1.03 -6.47 -19.80
CA GLY A 136 0.40 -6.59 -21.12
C GLY A 136 -0.40 -5.37 -21.60
N GLY A 137 -0.79 -4.49 -20.69
CA GLY A 137 -1.34 -3.17 -21.00
C GLY A 137 -0.29 -2.20 -21.55
N LYS A 138 -0.75 -1.08 -22.14
CA LYS A 138 0.11 0.05 -22.56
C LYS A 138 0.44 1.01 -21.40
N PHE A 139 0.36 0.53 -20.17
CA PHE A 139 0.50 1.30 -18.93
C PHE A 139 0.99 0.39 -17.80
N GLY A 140 1.72 0.95 -16.85
CA GLY A 140 2.21 0.27 -15.65
C GLY A 140 1.44 0.63 -14.37
N ALA A 141 1.86 0.06 -13.23
CA ALA A 141 1.32 0.33 -11.91
C ALA A 141 1.22 1.83 -11.57
N GLU A 142 2.26 2.60 -11.91
CA GLU A 142 2.32 4.03 -11.61
C GLU A 142 1.36 4.87 -12.43
N ASP A 143 1.09 4.48 -13.68
CA ASP A 143 0.11 5.16 -14.52
C ASP A 143 -1.29 5.02 -13.94
N ILE A 144 -1.59 3.83 -13.39
CA ILE A 144 -2.84 3.54 -12.66
C ILE A 144 -2.91 4.40 -11.40
N ILE A 145 -1.87 4.39 -10.55
CA ILE A 145 -1.83 5.21 -9.32
C ILE A 145 -2.00 6.70 -9.65
N GLY A 146 -1.32 7.19 -10.68
CA GLY A 146 -1.36 8.61 -11.08
C GLY A 146 -2.74 9.01 -11.60
N THR A 147 -3.39 8.12 -12.35
CA THR A 147 -4.76 8.33 -12.83
C THR A 147 -5.77 8.24 -11.70
N PHE A 148 -5.58 7.33 -10.74
CA PHE A 148 -6.41 7.24 -9.53
C PHE A 148 -6.31 8.52 -8.69
N LYS A 149 -5.09 9.02 -8.46
CA LYS A 149 -4.85 10.31 -7.80
C LYS A 149 -5.53 11.48 -8.54
N TYR A 150 -5.48 11.50 -9.87
CA TYR A 150 -6.20 12.51 -10.65
C TYR A 150 -7.72 12.51 -10.36
N TYR A 151 -8.34 11.33 -10.21
CA TYR A 151 -9.76 11.24 -9.85
C TYR A 151 -10.03 11.62 -8.40
N ILE A 152 -9.15 11.29 -7.45
CA ILE A 152 -9.21 11.78 -6.06
C ILE A 152 -9.19 13.32 -6.05
N ASP A 153 -8.24 13.96 -6.75
CA ASP A 153 -8.10 15.42 -6.77
C ASP A 153 -9.35 16.10 -7.39
N LYS A 154 -9.93 15.50 -8.44
CA LYS A 154 -11.19 15.97 -9.05
C LYS A 154 -12.39 15.84 -8.11
N SER A 155 -12.48 14.71 -7.42
CA SER A 155 -13.50 14.46 -6.40
C SER A 155 -13.41 15.46 -5.26
N ARG A 156 -12.20 15.69 -4.75
CA ARG A 156 -11.92 16.69 -3.70
C ARG A 156 -12.36 18.09 -4.13
N THR A 157 -12.08 18.46 -5.38
CA THR A 157 -12.50 19.77 -5.94
C THR A 157 -14.02 19.90 -5.97
N ALA A 158 -14.74 18.84 -6.35
CA ALA A 158 -16.20 18.84 -6.37
C ALA A 158 -16.81 18.89 -4.96
N ILE A 159 -16.21 18.20 -3.99
CA ILE A 159 -16.59 18.27 -2.56
C ILE A 159 -16.46 19.71 -2.06
N VAL A 160 -15.30 20.35 -2.27
CA VAL A 160 -15.08 21.73 -1.82
C VAL A 160 -16.06 22.70 -2.49
N ALA A 161 -16.30 22.54 -3.80
CA ALA A 161 -17.26 23.37 -4.51
C ALA A 161 -18.69 23.21 -3.96
N GLN A 162 -19.11 21.98 -3.61
CA GLN A 162 -20.39 21.73 -2.96
C GLN A 162 -20.44 22.37 -1.57
N GLN A 163 -19.38 22.23 -0.78
CA GLN A 163 -19.28 22.80 0.56
C GLN A 163 -19.34 24.33 0.57
N ASP A 164 -18.81 24.98 -0.46
CA ASP A 164 -18.94 26.43 -0.65
C ASP A 164 -20.34 26.83 -1.11
N LEU A 165 -20.97 26.06 -2.00
CA LEU A 165 -22.36 26.26 -2.42
C LEU A 165 -23.32 26.14 -1.23
N ASP A 166 -23.17 25.11 -0.41
CA ASP A 166 -23.96 24.87 0.81
C ASP A 166 -23.91 26.10 1.75
N LYS A 167 -22.72 26.69 1.95
CA LYS A 167 -22.56 27.92 2.77
C LYS A 167 -23.24 29.12 2.13
N GLN A 168 -23.12 29.29 0.81
CA GLN A 168 -23.75 30.40 0.09
C GLN A 168 -25.27 30.29 0.16
N MET A 169 -25.83 29.10 -0.07
CA MET A 169 -27.27 28.88 -0.03
C MET A 169 -27.83 29.01 1.39
N LEU A 170 -27.13 28.51 2.42
CA LEU A 170 -27.51 28.75 3.82
C LEU A 170 -27.43 30.25 4.17
N THR A 171 -26.40 30.95 3.70
CA THR A 171 -26.28 32.40 3.91
C THR A 171 -27.45 33.16 3.31
N ALA A 172 -27.90 32.78 2.11
CA ALA A 172 -29.03 33.39 1.41
C ALA A 172 -30.38 33.16 2.12
N GLN A 173 -30.55 32.05 2.85
CA GLN A 173 -31.75 31.82 3.67
C GLN A 173 -31.92 32.89 4.76
N PHE A 174 -30.82 33.48 5.25
CA PHE A 174 -30.91 34.58 6.22
C PHE A 174 -31.36 35.92 5.60
N ASP A 175 -31.44 36.01 4.28
CA ASP A 175 -32.02 37.18 3.61
C ASP A 175 -33.55 37.02 3.44
N ASP A 176 -34.05 35.78 3.47
CA ASP A 176 -35.47 35.41 3.42
C ASP A 176 -36.20 35.77 4.74
N ASN A 177 -37.27 36.55 4.62
CA ASN A 177 -38.05 37.02 5.78
C ASN A 177 -38.85 35.90 6.44
N ASP A 178 -39.37 34.94 5.69
CA ASP A 178 -40.12 33.80 6.25
C ASP A 178 -39.18 32.88 7.02
N PHE A 179 -37.96 32.66 6.52
CA PHE A 179 -36.93 31.92 7.24
C PHE A 179 -36.53 32.61 8.55
N LYS A 180 -36.24 33.92 8.51
CA LYS A 180 -35.93 34.71 9.72
C LYS A 180 -37.08 34.71 10.72
N ASP A 181 -38.32 34.83 10.25
CA ASP A 181 -39.51 34.82 11.10
C ASP A 181 -39.71 33.48 11.80
N ASN A 182 -39.52 32.38 11.08
CA ASN A 182 -39.58 31.04 11.67
C ASN A 182 -38.42 30.79 12.64
N LEU A 183 -37.22 31.30 12.35
CA LEU A 183 -36.07 31.22 13.25
C LEU A 183 -36.31 32.02 14.55
N MET A 184 -36.85 33.24 14.45
CA MET A 184 -37.24 34.06 15.59
C MET A 184 -38.30 33.34 16.44
N LYS A 185 -39.33 32.76 15.82
CA LYS A 185 -40.37 31.99 16.52
C LYS A 185 -39.79 30.75 17.21
N ALA A 186 -38.95 29.97 16.53
CA ALA A 186 -38.34 28.75 17.08
C ALA A 186 -37.49 29.04 18.33
N TYR A 187 -36.78 30.18 18.35
CA TYR A 187 -35.95 30.59 19.48
C TYR A 187 -36.61 31.57 20.44
N ASN A 188 -37.91 31.85 20.30
CA ASN A 188 -38.68 32.83 21.10
C ASN A 188 -38.02 34.22 21.14
N ILE A 189 -37.49 34.69 20.00
CA ILE A 189 -36.96 36.04 19.82
C ILE A 189 -38.13 36.93 19.39
N ALA A 190 -38.50 37.91 20.23
CA ALA A 190 -39.57 38.84 19.90
C ALA A 190 -39.13 39.83 18.81
N LYS A 191 -39.97 40.09 17.80
CA LYS A 191 -39.70 41.09 16.75
C LYS A 191 -39.48 42.51 17.28
N THR A 192 -40.01 42.80 18.47
CA THR A 192 -39.89 44.08 19.16
C THR A 192 -38.65 44.16 20.06
N ASP A 193 -37.86 43.10 20.16
CA ASP A 193 -36.60 43.10 20.90
C ASP A 193 -35.57 43.98 20.17
N THR A 194 -34.96 44.93 20.88
CA THR A 194 -33.91 45.80 20.32
C THR A 194 -32.67 45.04 19.87
N ASP A 195 -32.46 43.82 20.39
CA ASP A 195 -31.34 42.95 20.01
C ASP A 195 -31.73 41.85 19.00
N ALA A 196 -32.95 41.86 18.44
CA ALA A 196 -33.44 40.79 17.57
C ALA A 196 -32.51 40.53 16.37
N ASP A 197 -32.12 41.59 15.65
CA ASP A 197 -31.23 41.50 14.49
C ASP A 197 -29.85 40.96 14.87
N LYS A 198 -29.32 41.38 16.02
CA LYS A 198 -28.04 40.89 16.54
C LYS A 198 -28.11 39.40 16.86
N ARG A 199 -29.17 38.94 17.54
CA ARG A 199 -29.36 37.51 17.88
C ARG A 199 -29.53 36.63 16.64
N ILE A 200 -30.19 37.13 15.60
CA ILE A 200 -30.28 36.45 14.30
C ILE A 200 -28.91 36.40 13.61
N GLY A 201 -28.13 37.47 13.70
CA GLY A 201 -26.73 37.48 13.23
C GLY A 201 -25.82 36.49 13.96
N ASP A 202 -25.97 36.35 15.28
CA ASP A 202 -25.24 35.38 16.10
C ASP A 202 -25.65 33.95 15.74
N LEU A 203 -26.94 33.70 15.54
CA LEU A 203 -27.45 32.42 15.04
C LEU A 203 -26.86 32.11 13.66
N LYS A 204 -26.90 33.04 12.70
CA LYS A 204 -26.26 32.89 11.37
C LYS A 204 -24.80 32.47 11.49
N THR A 205 -24.05 33.17 12.32
CA THR A 205 -22.62 32.89 12.54
C THR A 205 -22.40 31.51 13.13
N SER A 206 -23.18 31.14 14.15
CA SER A 206 -23.14 29.82 14.78
C SER A 206 -23.48 28.72 13.78
N MET A 207 -24.53 28.90 12.97
CA MET A 207 -24.96 27.94 11.97
C MET A 207 -23.90 27.70 10.88
N LEU A 208 -23.28 28.77 10.38
CA LEU A 208 -22.21 28.69 9.39
C LEU A 208 -20.92 28.07 9.96
N ASN A 209 -20.64 28.27 11.25
CA ASN A 209 -19.49 27.66 11.92
C ASN A 209 -19.65 26.16 12.07
N ASP A 210 -20.84 25.69 12.48
CA ASP A 210 -21.13 24.26 12.59
C ASP A 210 -21.08 23.56 11.23
N LEU A 211 -21.70 24.17 10.21
CA LEU A 211 -21.62 23.66 8.84
C LEU A 211 -20.16 23.58 8.36
N SER A 212 -19.36 24.62 8.64
CA SER A 212 -17.92 24.63 8.32
C SER A 212 -17.13 23.56 9.07
N ALA A 213 -17.49 23.26 10.32
CA ALA A 213 -16.85 22.21 11.11
C ALA A 213 -17.20 20.81 10.57
N SER A 214 -18.47 20.56 10.23
CA SER A 214 -18.88 19.30 9.58
C SER A 214 -18.17 19.12 8.23
N HIS A 215 -18.16 20.16 7.38
CA HIS A 215 -17.44 20.14 6.10
C HIS A 215 -15.94 19.81 6.25
N LYS A 216 -15.26 20.38 7.25
CA LYS A 216 -13.85 20.07 7.54
C LYS A 216 -13.66 18.60 7.94
N LYS A 217 -14.56 18.06 8.76
CA LYS A 217 -14.51 16.65 9.19
C LYS A 217 -14.71 15.70 8.01
N GLN A 218 -15.74 15.94 7.19
CA GLN A 218 -16.04 15.17 5.99
C GLN A 218 -14.86 15.15 5.02
N LEU A 219 -14.27 16.32 4.75
CA LEU A 219 -13.12 16.45 3.85
C LEU A 219 -11.87 15.76 4.41
N ALA A 220 -11.63 15.87 5.72
CA ALA A 220 -10.50 15.21 6.36
C ALA A 220 -10.60 13.68 6.29
N GLU A 221 -11.79 13.11 6.43
CA GLU A 221 -12.00 11.67 6.33
C GLU A 221 -11.86 11.14 4.89
N PHE A 222 -12.33 11.92 3.91
CA PHE A 222 -12.07 11.65 2.50
C PHE A 222 -10.57 11.70 2.18
N ASP A 223 -9.87 12.76 2.62
CA ASP A 223 -8.43 12.92 2.40
C ASP A 223 -7.64 11.79 3.10
N LYS A 224 -8.04 11.38 4.31
CA LYS A 224 -7.42 10.26 5.05
C LYS A 224 -7.58 8.94 4.30
N SER A 225 -8.81 8.53 4.00
CA SER A 225 -9.10 7.24 3.36
C SER A 225 -8.44 7.11 1.97
N THR A 226 -8.45 8.19 1.19
CA THR A 226 -7.81 8.19 -0.13
C THR A 226 -6.28 8.21 -0.06
N THR A 227 -5.69 8.90 0.92
CA THR A 227 -4.24 8.88 1.16
C THR A 227 -3.76 7.50 1.63
N GLU A 228 -4.49 6.85 2.53
CA GLU A 228 -4.19 5.49 2.98
C GLU A 228 -4.24 4.49 1.83
N ALA A 229 -5.25 4.57 0.95
CA ALA A 229 -5.32 3.73 -0.24
C ALA A 229 -4.14 3.97 -1.20
N ILE A 230 -3.80 5.22 -1.50
CA ILE A 230 -2.63 5.55 -2.33
C ILE A 230 -1.34 4.99 -1.72
N ASN A 231 -1.16 5.13 -0.40
CA ASN A 231 0.01 4.59 0.29
C ASN A 231 0.08 3.06 0.19
N LYS A 232 -1.04 2.35 0.37
CA LYS A 232 -1.11 0.89 0.20
C LYS A 232 -0.76 0.48 -1.24
N LEU A 233 -1.24 1.20 -2.26
CA LEU A 233 -0.88 0.95 -3.66
C LEU A 233 0.62 1.18 -3.93
N HIS A 234 1.21 2.21 -3.34
CA HIS A 234 2.66 2.45 -3.43
C HIS A 234 3.48 1.33 -2.77
N GLN A 235 3.04 0.87 -1.59
CA GLN A 235 3.69 -0.25 -0.89
C GLN A 235 3.64 -1.51 -1.74
N ALA A 236 2.47 -1.86 -2.29
CA ALA A 236 2.31 -3.02 -3.16
C ALA A 236 3.19 -2.93 -4.42
N SER A 237 3.26 -1.75 -5.06
CA SER A 237 4.17 -1.52 -6.19
C SER A 237 5.65 -1.69 -5.80
N ALA A 238 6.05 -1.22 -4.62
CA ALA A 238 7.43 -1.35 -4.14
C ALA A 238 7.81 -2.80 -3.82
N GLU A 239 6.86 -3.57 -3.27
CA GLU A 239 7.03 -5.01 -3.02
C GLU A 239 7.25 -5.77 -4.34
N GLU A 240 6.42 -5.50 -5.35
CA GLU A 240 6.57 -6.07 -6.69
C GLU A 240 7.92 -5.70 -7.33
N TYR A 241 8.39 -4.45 -7.21
CA TYR A 241 9.72 -4.06 -7.69
C TYR A 241 10.82 -4.88 -7.02
N LYS A 242 10.73 -5.06 -5.70
CA LYS A 242 11.71 -5.84 -4.96
C LYS A 242 11.71 -7.32 -5.37
N GLN A 243 10.53 -7.91 -5.58
CA GLN A 243 10.43 -9.29 -6.08
C GLN A 243 11.05 -9.42 -7.46
N MET A 244 10.77 -8.50 -8.38
CA MET A 244 11.37 -8.51 -9.73
C MET A 244 12.88 -8.25 -9.73
N GLY A 245 13.37 -7.42 -8.81
CA GLY A 245 14.81 -7.23 -8.59
C GLY A 245 15.51 -8.55 -8.23
N LEU A 246 14.86 -9.39 -7.42
CA LEU A 246 15.36 -10.74 -7.09
C LEU A 246 15.23 -11.71 -8.26
N ILE A 247 14.11 -11.72 -8.99
CA ILE A 247 13.94 -12.56 -10.19
C ILE A 247 15.02 -12.22 -11.24
N GLU A 248 15.27 -10.93 -11.49
CA GLU A 248 16.32 -10.47 -12.38
C GLU A 248 17.72 -10.85 -11.89
N THR A 249 17.93 -10.85 -10.57
CA THR A 249 19.16 -11.35 -9.97
C THR A 249 19.35 -12.84 -10.24
N LEU A 250 18.32 -13.66 -10.07
CA LEU A 250 18.36 -15.10 -10.39
C LEU A 250 18.62 -15.34 -11.87
N ARG A 251 17.98 -14.58 -12.75
CA ARG A 251 18.21 -14.63 -14.21
C ARG A 251 19.67 -14.37 -14.57
N ARG A 252 20.29 -13.36 -13.95
CA ARG A 252 21.70 -13.00 -14.18
C ARG A 252 22.69 -13.94 -13.50
N ALA A 253 22.25 -14.66 -12.46
CA ALA A 253 23.10 -15.56 -11.68
C ALA A 253 23.52 -16.81 -12.47
N ASN A 254 22.61 -17.39 -13.25
CA ASN A 254 22.87 -18.63 -13.98
C ASN A 254 21.96 -18.79 -15.20
N ALA A 255 22.52 -19.26 -16.32
CA ALA A 255 21.76 -19.51 -17.55
C ALA A 255 20.64 -20.54 -17.36
N ASP A 256 20.83 -21.55 -16.51
CA ASP A 256 19.82 -22.58 -16.22
C ASP A 256 18.58 -21.99 -15.53
N ASN A 257 18.72 -20.87 -14.82
CA ASN A 257 17.58 -20.19 -14.21
C ASN A 257 16.68 -19.53 -15.26
N VAL A 258 17.21 -19.17 -16.44
CA VAL A 258 16.44 -18.45 -17.47
C VAL A 258 15.27 -19.31 -17.95
N ALA A 259 15.55 -20.55 -18.36
CA ALA A 259 14.51 -21.46 -18.87
C ALA A 259 13.43 -21.76 -17.81
N MET A 260 13.85 -21.93 -16.56
CA MET A 260 12.95 -22.17 -15.43
C MET A 260 12.05 -20.95 -15.15
N LEU A 261 12.60 -19.74 -15.15
CA LEU A 261 11.83 -18.51 -14.97
C LEU A 261 10.87 -18.24 -16.15
N GLU A 262 11.29 -18.51 -17.38
CA GLU A 262 10.44 -18.39 -18.56
C GLU A 262 9.26 -19.37 -18.54
N GLN A 263 9.49 -20.61 -18.09
CA GLN A 263 8.43 -21.59 -17.92
C GLN A 263 7.41 -21.14 -16.87
N ILE A 264 7.87 -20.71 -15.69
CA ILE A 264 6.99 -20.20 -14.61
C ILE A 264 6.16 -19.01 -15.11
N ALA A 265 6.82 -18.07 -15.79
CA ALA A 265 6.16 -16.90 -16.36
C ALA A 265 5.04 -17.28 -17.34
N GLU A 266 5.28 -18.24 -18.24
CA GLU A 266 4.28 -18.68 -19.22
C GLU A 266 3.12 -19.44 -18.55
N GLU A 267 3.41 -20.30 -17.57
CA GLU A 267 2.39 -21.00 -16.77
C GLU A 267 1.48 -20.01 -16.03
N ASN A 268 2.06 -18.96 -15.45
CA ASN A 268 1.30 -17.92 -14.75
C ASN A 268 0.51 -17.03 -15.71
N ARG A 269 1.10 -16.68 -16.86
CA ARG A 269 0.40 -15.95 -17.92
C ARG A 269 -0.82 -16.71 -18.43
N ALA A 270 -0.73 -18.02 -18.61
CA ALA A 270 -1.84 -18.84 -19.07
C ALA A 270 -3.04 -18.86 -18.08
N LYS A 271 -2.78 -18.70 -16.78
CA LYS A 271 -3.82 -18.58 -15.74
C LYS A 271 -4.50 -17.20 -15.72
N HIS A 272 -3.90 -16.19 -16.35
CA HIS A 272 -4.41 -14.82 -16.44
C HIS A 272 -4.59 -14.40 -17.90
N PRO A 273 -5.52 -15.03 -18.66
CA PRO A 273 -5.75 -14.66 -20.05
C PRO A 273 -6.22 -13.21 -20.13
N LEU A 274 -5.43 -12.36 -20.79
CA LEU A 274 -5.84 -11.01 -21.14
C LEU A 274 -7.15 -11.07 -21.93
N PRO A 275 -8.12 -10.16 -21.69
CA PRO A 275 -9.37 -10.14 -22.42
C PRO A 275 -9.12 -10.08 -23.93
N ALA A 276 -9.85 -10.93 -24.68
CA ALA A 276 -9.64 -11.24 -26.10
C ALA A 276 -9.66 -10.03 -27.06
N ASN A 277 -10.11 -8.85 -26.60
CA ASN A 277 -10.28 -7.64 -27.40
C ASN A 277 -9.14 -6.61 -27.25
N GLY A 278 -8.09 -6.90 -26.48
CA GLY A 278 -6.88 -6.08 -26.48
C GLY A 278 -6.08 -6.32 -27.74
N SER A 279 -6.07 -5.36 -28.68
CA SER A 279 -5.22 -5.38 -29.87
C SER A 279 -3.81 -5.86 -29.51
N ARG A 280 -3.42 -7.06 -29.97
CA ARG A 280 -2.09 -7.67 -29.83
C ARG A 280 -1.01 -6.95 -30.67
N ASN A 281 -1.14 -5.64 -30.82
CA ASN A 281 -0.23 -4.81 -31.61
C ASN A 281 0.71 -4.08 -30.65
N GLY A 282 1.57 -4.87 -30.03
CA GLY A 282 2.86 -4.43 -29.52
C GLY A 282 3.91 -5.29 -30.18
N ILE A 283 4.37 -4.90 -31.38
CA ILE A 283 5.60 -5.44 -31.94
C ILE A 283 6.71 -4.95 -31.01
N ALA A 284 7.12 -5.77 -30.06
CA ALA A 284 8.37 -5.58 -29.33
C ALA A 284 9.42 -6.43 -30.03
N THR A 285 10.28 -5.78 -30.79
CA THR A 285 11.52 -6.33 -31.33
C THR A 285 12.37 -7.00 -30.25
N TYR A 286 12.97 -8.14 -30.56
CA TYR A 286 13.99 -8.82 -29.76
C TYR A 286 15.07 -7.84 -29.27
N SER A 287 15.14 -7.53 -27.95
CA SER A 287 16.39 -6.99 -27.38
C SER A 287 16.57 -7.14 -25.86
N ASP A 288 15.57 -6.88 -25.02
CA ASP A 288 15.65 -7.05 -23.54
C ASP A 288 14.25 -6.84 -22.91
N THR A 289 13.47 -5.92 -23.48
CA THR A 289 12.11 -5.58 -23.04
C THR A 289 11.12 -6.73 -23.17
N GLU A 290 11.21 -7.56 -24.21
CA GLU A 290 10.32 -8.71 -24.38
C GLU A 290 10.57 -9.79 -23.33
N ILE A 291 11.83 -10.07 -23.02
CA ILE A 291 12.22 -11.02 -21.96
C ILE A 291 11.73 -10.50 -20.61
N LYS A 292 11.94 -9.21 -20.31
CA LYS A 292 11.42 -8.58 -19.09
C LYS A 292 9.89 -8.62 -19.01
N ALA A 293 9.19 -8.39 -20.11
CA ALA A 293 7.73 -8.45 -20.15
C ALA A 293 7.21 -9.87 -19.91
N LYS A 294 7.90 -10.91 -20.41
CA LYS A 294 7.61 -12.31 -20.07
C LYS A 294 7.85 -12.56 -18.58
N LEU A 295 9.02 -12.18 -18.08
CA LEU A 295 9.41 -12.42 -16.69
C LEU A 295 8.56 -11.68 -15.66
N ALA A 296 7.86 -10.62 -16.04
CA ALA A 296 6.95 -9.89 -15.15
C ALA A 296 5.76 -10.75 -14.64
N TYR A 297 5.50 -11.93 -15.24
CA TYR A 297 4.53 -12.91 -14.73
C TYR A 297 5.14 -13.94 -13.77
N ALA A 298 6.46 -14.00 -13.64
CA ALA A 298 7.11 -14.92 -12.70
C ALA A 298 6.94 -14.42 -11.26
N LYS A 299 6.63 -15.33 -10.33
CA LYS A 299 6.56 -15.03 -8.90
C LYS A 299 7.59 -15.84 -8.13
N LEU A 300 8.14 -15.27 -7.06
CA LEU A 300 9.14 -15.96 -6.22
C LEU A 300 8.58 -17.23 -5.58
N GLU A 301 7.28 -17.26 -5.28
CA GLU A 301 6.59 -18.40 -4.65
C GLU A 301 6.54 -19.63 -5.56
N ASP A 302 6.52 -19.43 -6.88
CA ASP A 302 6.44 -20.50 -7.89
C ASP A 302 7.80 -21.12 -8.22
N ILE A 303 8.90 -20.51 -7.75
CA ILE A 303 10.25 -21.02 -7.96
C ILE A 303 10.45 -22.25 -7.08
N LYS A 304 10.64 -23.42 -7.71
CA LYS A 304 10.87 -24.70 -6.99
C LYS A 304 12.34 -24.98 -6.71
N ALA A 305 13.23 -24.54 -7.58
CA ALA A 305 14.66 -24.64 -7.42
C ALA A 305 15.37 -23.67 -8.36
N PHE A 306 16.56 -23.21 -7.96
CA PHE A 306 17.40 -22.34 -8.78
C PHE A 306 18.87 -22.56 -8.46
N LYS A 307 19.76 -22.09 -9.32
CA LYS A 307 21.20 -22.01 -9.06
C LYS A 307 21.57 -20.60 -8.62
N SER A 308 22.19 -20.46 -7.46
CA SER A 308 22.64 -19.15 -6.98
C SER A 308 23.83 -18.63 -7.80
N MET A 309 24.24 -17.38 -7.53
CA MET A 309 25.42 -16.77 -8.15
C MET A 309 26.73 -17.49 -7.81
N THR A 310 26.74 -18.30 -6.74
CA THR A 310 27.89 -19.11 -6.34
C THR A 310 27.94 -20.45 -7.07
N GLY A 311 26.89 -20.78 -7.84
CA GLY A 311 26.67 -22.04 -8.53
C GLY A 311 25.95 -23.10 -7.69
N MET A 312 25.59 -22.79 -6.44
CA MET A 312 24.91 -23.73 -5.56
C MET A 312 23.45 -23.92 -5.96
N LYS A 313 22.98 -25.17 -6.00
CA LYS A 313 21.56 -25.47 -6.19
C LYS A 313 20.82 -25.21 -4.88
N ILE A 314 19.79 -24.38 -4.95
CA ILE A 314 18.88 -24.07 -3.85
C ILE A 314 17.51 -24.58 -4.25
N GLU A 315 16.88 -25.34 -3.38
CA GLU A 315 15.54 -25.89 -3.55
C GLU A 315 14.56 -25.15 -2.64
N GLN A 316 13.34 -24.96 -3.11
CA GLN A 316 12.24 -24.35 -2.38
C GLN A 316 11.07 -25.34 -2.41
N PRO A 317 11.03 -26.31 -1.46
CA PRO A 317 9.99 -27.34 -1.44
C PRO A 317 8.57 -26.76 -1.32
N GLN A 318 8.45 -25.61 -0.65
CA GLN A 318 7.24 -24.82 -0.53
C GLN A 318 7.61 -23.33 -0.40
N PRO A 319 6.71 -22.39 -0.73
CA PRO A 319 6.94 -20.96 -0.54
C PRO A 319 7.47 -20.64 0.87
N GLY A 320 8.51 -19.81 0.96
CA GLY A 320 9.14 -19.42 2.22
C GLY A 320 10.10 -20.45 2.84
N VAL A 321 10.18 -21.68 2.32
CA VAL A 321 11.06 -22.73 2.86
C VAL A 321 12.10 -23.10 1.83
N PHE A 322 13.37 -22.96 2.21
CA PHE A 322 14.51 -23.20 1.33
C PHE A 322 15.43 -24.27 1.90
N ARG A 323 16.05 -25.04 1.02
CA ARG A 323 17.04 -26.07 1.34
C ARG A 323 18.20 -25.99 0.38
N PHE A 324 19.41 -26.11 0.90
CA PHE A 324 20.62 -26.21 0.09
C PHE A 324 21.72 -26.93 0.86
N HIS A 325 22.65 -27.50 0.12
CA HIS A 325 23.74 -28.30 0.66
C HIS A 325 25.09 -27.68 0.31
N PHE A 326 25.96 -27.57 1.31
CA PHE A 326 27.34 -27.17 1.10
C PHE A 326 28.18 -28.38 0.69
N ASP A 327 28.41 -28.55 -0.61
CA ASP A 327 29.21 -29.66 -1.13
C ASP A 327 30.69 -29.51 -0.75
N MET A 328 31.16 -30.36 0.18
CA MET A 328 32.52 -30.42 0.76
C MET A 328 33.64 -30.69 -0.26
N LEU A 329 33.30 -31.17 -1.46
CA LEU A 329 34.27 -31.60 -2.46
C LEU A 329 34.38 -30.65 -3.66
N SER A 330 33.70 -29.50 -3.66
CA SER A 330 33.82 -28.52 -4.75
C SER A 330 34.99 -27.55 -4.52
N PRO A 331 36.18 -27.76 -5.12
CA PRO A 331 37.34 -26.88 -4.93
C PRO A 331 37.07 -25.44 -5.39
N ARG A 332 36.12 -25.23 -6.31
CA ARG A 332 35.69 -23.89 -6.73
C ARG A 332 34.82 -23.19 -5.68
N TYR A 333 34.02 -23.92 -4.88
CA TYR A 333 33.17 -23.35 -3.85
C TYR A 333 33.99 -22.94 -2.60
N TYR A 334 35.03 -23.69 -2.25
CA TYR A 334 35.87 -23.42 -1.09
C TYR A 334 37.06 -22.48 -1.32
N GLN A 335 37.28 -22.01 -2.54
CA GLN A 335 38.28 -20.96 -2.83
C GLN A 335 37.97 -19.62 -2.15
N SER A 336 36.74 -19.39 -1.65
CA SER A 336 36.37 -18.24 -0.83
C SER A 336 35.39 -18.66 0.28
N LEU A 337 35.94 -19.33 1.30
CA LEU A 337 35.22 -19.97 2.42
C LEU A 337 34.23 -19.04 3.14
N ALA A 338 34.57 -17.76 3.26
CA ALA A 338 33.74 -16.80 3.98
C ALA A 338 32.62 -16.19 3.13
N GLN A 339 32.83 -16.05 1.82
CA GLN A 339 31.99 -15.17 1.00
C GLN A 339 30.84 -15.91 0.32
N LYS A 340 31.09 -17.12 -0.20
CA LYS A 340 30.07 -17.86 -0.96
C LYS A 340 28.92 -18.31 -0.06
N PRO A 341 29.16 -18.96 1.10
CA PRO A 341 28.08 -19.29 2.02
C PRO A 341 27.29 -18.06 2.48
N LEU A 342 27.96 -16.95 2.82
CA LEU A 342 27.30 -15.70 3.18
C LEU A 342 26.40 -15.16 2.06
N THR A 343 26.86 -15.21 0.81
CA THR A 343 26.09 -14.77 -0.35
C THR A 343 24.83 -15.60 -0.52
N ASP A 344 24.95 -16.92 -0.36
CA ASP A 344 23.82 -17.84 -0.50
C ASP A 344 22.80 -17.66 0.63
N PHE A 345 23.27 -17.53 1.88
CA PHE A 345 22.41 -17.16 3.02
C PHE A 345 21.71 -15.83 2.79
N LEU A 346 22.43 -14.80 2.32
CA LEU A 346 21.86 -13.49 2.01
C LEU A 346 20.76 -13.60 0.93
N LEU A 347 21.03 -14.26 -0.19
CA LEU A 347 20.08 -14.41 -1.28
C LEU A 347 18.80 -15.11 -0.82
N VAL A 348 18.92 -16.21 -0.07
CA VAL A 348 17.76 -16.93 0.48
C VAL A 348 17.00 -16.08 1.50
N SER A 349 17.69 -15.41 2.42
CA SER A 349 17.05 -14.50 3.36
C SER A 349 16.29 -13.37 2.63
N GLN A 350 16.85 -12.83 1.54
CA GLN A 350 16.17 -11.82 0.72
C GLN A 350 14.92 -12.36 0.04
N MET A 351 14.96 -13.60 -0.47
CA MET A 351 13.78 -14.25 -1.05
C MET A 351 12.70 -14.49 0.00
N ILE A 352 13.04 -15.03 1.17
CA ILE A 352 12.10 -15.24 2.29
C ILE A 352 11.42 -13.92 2.68
N ARG A 353 12.21 -12.84 2.81
CA ARG A 353 11.68 -11.52 3.15
C ARG A 353 10.83 -10.90 2.04
N ALA A 354 11.19 -11.13 0.78
CA ALA A 354 10.41 -10.64 -0.37
C ALA A 354 9.08 -11.39 -0.55
N GLN A 355 8.96 -12.59 0.01
CA GLN A 355 7.71 -13.35 0.16
C GLN A 355 6.89 -12.92 1.39
N GLY A 356 7.20 -11.78 2.02
CA GLY A 356 6.40 -11.20 3.11
C GLY A 356 6.73 -11.68 4.52
N ASN A 357 7.73 -12.55 4.68
CA ASN A 357 8.11 -13.05 6.01
C ASN A 357 8.98 -12.03 6.77
N ASP A 358 8.65 -11.79 8.03
CA ASP A 358 9.38 -10.88 8.92
C ASP A 358 10.29 -11.61 9.93
N LYS A 359 10.15 -12.94 10.03
CA LYS A 359 10.99 -13.86 10.82
C LYS A 359 11.66 -14.89 9.93
N ILE A 360 12.87 -15.33 10.31
CA ILE A 360 13.59 -16.41 9.64
C ILE A 360 14.17 -17.41 10.66
N THR A 361 14.03 -18.70 10.36
CA THR A 361 14.64 -19.80 11.12
C THR A 361 15.57 -20.59 10.22
N TRP A 362 16.83 -20.73 10.62
CA TRP A 362 17.83 -21.55 9.95
C TRP A 362 18.08 -22.83 10.73
N THR A 363 17.95 -23.98 10.07
CA THR A 363 18.42 -25.27 10.61
C THR A 363 19.68 -25.67 9.88
N ILE A 364 20.80 -25.83 10.59
CA ILE A 364 22.11 -26.12 10.01
C ILE A 364 22.56 -27.52 10.45
N GLU A 365 22.59 -28.44 9.50
CA GLU A 365 22.94 -29.85 9.73
C GLU A 365 24.43 -30.11 9.45
N ILE A 366 25.31 -29.64 10.35
CA ILE A 366 26.77 -29.84 10.26
C ILE A 366 27.28 -30.48 11.55
N GLU A 367 28.03 -31.57 11.42
CA GLU A 367 28.54 -32.32 12.58
C GLU A 367 29.74 -31.63 13.25
N ASN A 368 30.62 -31.03 12.46
CA ASN A 368 31.78 -30.31 12.98
C ASN A 368 31.31 -29.01 13.65
N LYS A 369 31.52 -28.89 14.96
CA LYS A 369 31.04 -27.76 15.76
C LYS A 369 31.61 -26.41 15.32
N GLU A 370 32.89 -26.34 14.97
CA GLU A 370 33.52 -25.08 14.53
C GLU A 370 32.91 -24.59 13.22
N THR A 371 32.74 -25.50 12.26
CA THR A 371 32.11 -25.21 10.97
C THR A 371 30.63 -24.84 11.14
N LEU A 372 29.92 -25.51 12.04
CA LEU A 372 28.54 -25.18 12.40
C LEU A 372 28.44 -23.74 12.94
N MET A 373 29.31 -23.35 13.88
CA MET A 373 29.32 -21.98 14.42
C MET A 373 29.69 -20.94 13.35
N GLU A 374 30.65 -21.24 12.46
CA GLU A 374 31.00 -20.34 11.35
C GLU A 374 29.82 -20.12 10.40
N ARG A 375 29.11 -21.19 10.02
CA ARG A 375 27.93 -21.11 9.15
C ARG A 375 26.76 -20.42 9.87
N ALA A 376 26.60 -20.63 11.18
CA ALA A 376 25.64 -19.91 11.99
C ALA A 376 25.91 -18.39 11.98
N LYS A 377 27.17 -17.96 12.13
CA LYS A 377 27.56 -16.53 12.02
C LYS A 377 27.18 -15.95 10.66
N GLN A 378 27.46 -16.68 9.57
CA GLN A 378 27.14 -16.24 8.21
C GLN A 378 25.63 -16.22 7.94
N ALA A 379 24.86 -17.15 8.49
CA ALA A 379 23.41 -17.16 8.40
C ALA A 379 22.79 -15.95 9.11
N VAL A 380 23.30 -15.60 10.30
CA VAL A 380 22.91 -14.38 11.02
C VAL A 380 23.29 -13.14 10.20
N GLU A 381 24.53 -13.04 9.72
CA GLU A 381 24.99 -11.89 8.95
C GLU A 381 24.20 -11.71 7.65
N GLY A 382 23.95 -12.79 6.89
CA GLY A 382 23.16 -12.76 5.66
C GLY A 382 21.71 -12.34 5.92
N SER A 383 21.12 -12.80 7.02
CA SER A 383 19.75 -12.43 7.42
C SER A 383 19.66 -10.96 7.85
N VAL A 384 20.62 -10.46 8.61
CA VAL A 384 20.71 -9.03 8.95
C VAL A 384 20.88 -8.18 7.70
N ARG A 385 21.75 -8.58 6.77
CA ARG A 385 21.96 -7.89 5.49
C ARG A 385 20.72 -7.91 4.60
N ALA A 386 19.89 -8.96 4.69
CA ALA A 386 18.58 -9.00 4.05
C ALA A 386 17.55 -8.07 4.73
N GLY A 387 17.83 -7.59 5.94
CA GLY A 387 17.02 -6.66 6.71
C GLY A 387 16.10 -7.31 7.74
N PHE A 388 16.40 -8.54 8.19
CA PHE A 388 15.78 -9.10 9.39
C PHE A 388 16.35 -8.45 10.65
N GLU A 389 15.49 -8.21 11.64
CA GLU A 389 15.91 -7.78 12.96
C GLU A 389 16.57 -8.95 13.71
N LEU A 390 17.61 -8.68 14.51
CA LEU A 390 18.36 -9.73 15.23
C LEU A 390 17.45 -10.63 16.09
N GLY A 391 16.44 -10.06 16.74
CA GLY A 391 15.46 -10.81 17.55
C GLY A 391 14.48 -11.67 16.74
N LYS A 392 14.45 -11.52 15.41
CA LYS A 392 13.62 -12.30 14.48
C LYS A 392 14.43 -13.33 13.68
N ILE A 393 15.69 -13.55 14.05
CA ILE A 393 16.57 -14.55 13.43
C ILE A 393 16.80 -15.67 14.44
N GLU A 394 16.39 -16.88 14.09
CA GLU A 394 16.56 -18.06 14.92
C GLU A 394 17.49 -19.08 14.22
N ILE A 395 18.49 -19.61 14.94
CA ILE A 395 19.40 -20.62 14.40
C ILE A 395 19.26 -21.91 15.21
N ARG A 396 19.12 -23.05 14.54
CA ARG A 396 19.00 -24.38 15.14
C ARG A 396 20.05 -25.34 14.56
N ASP A 397 20.51 -26.27 15.40
CA ASP A 397 21.38 -27.38 14.96
C ASP A 397 20.58 -28.59 14.44
N LYS A 398 21.28 -29.67 14.05
CA LYS A 398 20.68 -30.92 13.56
C LYS A 398 19.71 -31.61 14.54
N SER A 399 19.84 -31.34 15.84
CA SER A 399 18.96 -31.89 16.89
C SER A 399 17.72 -31.02 17.14
N GLY A 400 17.62 -29.86 16.46
CA GLY A 400 16.59 -28.87 16.69
C GLY A 400 16.88 -27.95 17.88
N LYS A 401 18.06 -28.04 18.50
CA LYS A 401 18.45 -27.15 19.61
C LYS A 401 18.73 -25.75 19.07
N GLU A 402 18.12 -24.75 19.70
CA GLU A 402 18.41 -23.34 19.41
C GLU A 402 19.83 -22.96 19.84
N LEU A 403 20.56 -22.36 18.91
CA LEU A 403 21.88 -21.78 19.11
C LEU A 403 21.71 -20.28 19.37
N LYS A 404 21.92 -19.87 20.62
CA LYS A 404 21.79 -18.45 21.00
C LYS A 404 22.90 -17.62 20.39
N LEU A 405 22.63 -16.33 20.12
CA LEU A 405 23.63 -15.41 19.56
C LEU A 405 24.88 -15.32 20.43
N GLU A 406 24.74 -15.37 21.76
CA GLU A 406 25.87 -15.36 22.69
C GLU A 406 26.75 -16.60 22.56
N GLU A 407 26.16 -17.76 22.20
CA GLU A 407 26.91 -18.99 21.93
C GLU A 407 27.60 -18.91 20.56
N ILE A 408 26.90 -18.42 19.54
CA ILE A 408 27.42 -18.29 18.17
C ILE A 408 28.63 -17.34 18.10
N PHE A 409 28.59 -16.22 18.84
CA PHE A 409 29.60 -15.16 18.79
C PHE A 409 30.57 -15.16 19.97
N LYS A 410 30.54 -16.18 20.85
CA LYS A 410 31.36 -16.24 22.07
C LYS A 410 32.85 -15.97 21.81
N ASP A 411 33.40 -16.58 20.77
CA ASP A 411 34.82 -16.49 20.41
C ASP A 411 35.12 -15.36 19.41
N ASP A 412 34.12 -14.56 19.04
CA ASP A 412 34.25 -13.46 18.07
C ASP A 412 33.27 -12.29 18.35
N PRO A 413 33.42 -11.61 19.50
CA PRO A 413 32.53 -10.51 19.90
C PRO A 413 32.62 -9.30 18.95
N GLU A 414 33.76 -9.10 18.29
CA GLU A 414 33.94 -8.04 17.31
C GLU A 414 33.04 -8.25 16.08
N SER A 415 32.89 -9.48 15.60
CA SER A 415 31.93 -9.78 14.52
C SER A 415 30.48 -9.48 14.93
N TYR A 416 30.09 -9.80 16.18
CA TYR A 416 28.76 -9.47 16.68
C TYR A 416 28.50 -7.97 16.70
N LYS A 417 29.48 -7.18 17.17
CA LYS A 417 29.40 -5.71 17.14
C LYS A 417 29.25 -5.17 15.72
N ARG A 418 30.04 -5.67 14.76
CA ARG A 418 29.95 -5.27 13.35
C ARG A 418 28.59 -5.61 12.74
N ILE A 419 28.05 -6.80 12.99
CA ILE A 419 26.74 -7.22 12.49
C ILE A 419 25.63 -6.34 13.09
N SER A 420 25.72 -6.02 14.38
CA SER A 420 24.77 -5.15 15.07
C SER A 420 24.78 -3.73 14.51
N GLN A 421 25.96 -3.17 14.23
CA GLN A 421 26.12 -1.88 13.54
C GLN A 421 25.54 -1.95 12.12
N ARG A 422 25.85 -3.01 11.37
CA ARG A 422 25.33 -3.20 10.02
C ARG A 422 23.81 -3.33 10.00
N ALA A 423 23.19 -3.90 11.03
CA ALA A 423 21.73 -3.97 11.15
C ALA A 423 21.10 -2.57 11.18
N ALA A 424 21.69 -1.64 11.94
CA ALA A 424 21.26 -0.25 11.98
C ALA A 424 21.44 0.45 10.62
N GLU A 425 22.59 0.24 9.96
CA GLU A 425 22.85 0.79 8.62
C GLU A 425 21.86 0.26 7.58
N ILE A 426 21.60 -1.05 7.55
CA ILE A 426 20.64 -1.67 6.62
C ILE A 426 19.22 -1.14 6.87
N LYS A 427 18.82 -0.95 8.14
CA LYS A 427 17.54 -0.35 8.48
C LYS A 427 17.42 1.07 7.90
N GLN A 428 18.50 1.85 7.95
CA GLN A 428 18.57 3.18 7.36
C GLN A 428 18.61 3.14 5.82
N GLU A 429 19.37 2.22 5.21
CA GLU A 429 19.42 2.04 3.75
C GLU A 429 18.00 1.73 3.24
N LEU A 430 17.30 0.78 3.86
CA LEU A 430 15.95 0.39 3.49
C LEU A 430 14.92 1.51 3.67
N SER A 431 15.06 2.35 4.71
CA SER A 431 14.16 3.51 4.90
C SER A 431 14.50 4.68 3.97
N SER A 432 15.72 4.73 3.43
CA SER A 432 16.16 5.76 2.49
C SER A 432 15.83 5.46 1.03
N ILE A 433 15.42 4.22 0.71
CA ILE A 433 14.92 3.88 -0.62
C ILE A 433 13.66 4.71 -0.85
N PRO A 434 13.66 5.64 -1.82
CA PRO A 434 12.53 6.51 -2.03
C PRO A 434 11.32 5.67 -2.43
N THR A 435 10.22 5.82 -1.71
CA THR A 435 8.94 5.35 -2.22
C THR A 435 8.67 6.04 -3.56
N PRO A 436 8.23 5.31 -4.59
CA PRO A 436 8.00 5.91 -5.90
C PRO A 436 6.95 7.02 -5.75
N VAL A 437 7.37 8.28 -5.88
CA VAL A 437 6.46 9.42 -5.79
C VAL A 437 5.75 9.54 -7.12
N VAL A 438 4.49 9.11 -7.18
CA VAL A 438 3.66 9.27 -8.37
C VAL A 438 3.00 10.65 -8.32
N LYS A 439 3.32 11.46 -9.33
CA LYS A 439 2.65 12.75 -9.53
C LYS A 439 1.24 12.49 -10.09
N SER A 440 0.28 13.31 -9.66
CA SER A 440 -1.06 13.31 -10.26
C SER A 440 -0.92 13.52 -11.77
N ALA A 441 -1.29 12.52 -12.55
CA ALA A 441 -1.06 12.51 -13.98
C ALA A 441 -2.30 11.95 -14.68
N LYS A 442 -2.82 12.73 -15.62
CA LYS A 442 -3.81 12.23 -16.57
C LYS A 442 -3.06 11.37 -17.60
N ASN A 443 -3.14 10.05 -17.47
CA ASN A 443 -2.64 9.16 -18.50
C ASN A 443 -3.77 8.82 -19.49
N ASP A 444 -3.59 9.19 -20.76
CA ASP A 444 -4.60 8.98 -21.81
C ASP A 444 -4.75 7.49 -22.18
N THR A 445 -3.70 6.66 -22.05
CA THR A 445 -3.80 5.21 -22.30
C THR A 445 -4.61 4.53 -21.21
N VAL A 446 -4.40 4.89 -19.94
CA VAL A 446 -5.21 4.40 -18.82
C VAL A 446 -6.66 4.86 -18.98
N LYS A 447 -6.90 6.12 -19.38
CA LYS A 447 -8.27 6.61 -19.61
C LYS A 447 -9.00 5.91 -20.74
N ALA A 448 -8.32 5.60 -21.84
CA ALA A 448 -8.88 4.81 -22.91
C ALA A 448 -9.27 3.42 -22.39
N ALA A 449 -8.38 2.76 -21.64
CA ALA A 449 -8.67 1.45 -21.05
C ALA A 449 -9.82 1.49 -20.03
N ILE A 450 -9.94 2.55 -19.21
CA ILE A 450 -11.12 2.76 -18.33
C ILE A 450 -12.39 2.80 -19.17
N LYS A 451 -12.37 3.54 -20.29
CA LYS A 451 -13.53 3.67 -21.17
C LYS A 451 -13.91 2.32 -21.79
N ASP A 452 -12.93 1.56 -22.25
CA ASP A 452 -13.15 0.26 -22.87
C ASP A 452 -13.75 -0.75 -21.88
N ILE A 453 -13.24 -0.83 -20.64
CA ILE A 453 -13.82 -1.69 -19.58
C ILE A 453 -15.24 -1.25 -19.25
N LYS A 454 -15.49 0.06 -19.17
CA LYS A 454 -16.85 0.58 -18.92
C LYS A 454 -17.82 0.23 -20.04
N GLU A 455 -17.37 0.26 -21.29
CA GLU A 455 -18.18 -0.19 -22.43
C GLU A 455 -18.46 -1.70 -22.37
N GLN A 456 -17.48 -2.50 -21.93
CA GLN A 456 -17.67 -3.94 -21.67
C GLN A 456 -18.69 -4.18 -20.55
N TYR A 457 -18.66 -3.40 -19.45
CA TYR A 457 -19.62 -3.52 -18.35
C TYR A 457 -21.04 -3.09 -18.71
N LYS A 458 -21.18 -2.18 -19.66
CA LYS A 458 -22.50 -1.88 -20.24
C LYS A 458 -23.04 -3.01 -21.10
N ALA A 459 -22.16 -3.72 -21.81
CA ALA A 459 -22.53 -4.86 -22.64
C ALA A 459 -22.77 -6.14 -21.80
N ASN A 460 -21.99 -6.34 -20.74
CA ASN A 460 -22.02 -7.49 -19.84
C ASN A 460 -21.71 -7.02 -18.40
N PRO A 461 -22.75 -6.77 -17.58
CA PRO A 461 -22.56 -6.37 -16.20
C PRO A 461 -21.76 -7.45 -15.43
N PRO A 462 -20.71 -7.09 -14.68
CA PRO A 462 -20.02 -8.05 -13.84
C PRO A 462 -20.98 -8.57 -12.75
N PRO A 463 -20.83 -9.83 -12.31
CA PRO A 463 -21.56 -10.32 -11.15
C PRO A 463 -21.24 -9.41 -9.95
N GLU A 464 -22.26 -9.01 -9.17
CA GLU A 464 -22.07 -8.18 -7.98
C GLU A 464 -21.09 -8.88 -7.01
N GLU A 465 -19.84 -8.42 -6.98
CA GLU A 465 -18.91 -8.76 -5.90
C GLU A 465 -19.44 -8.07 -4.64
N LYS A 466 -20.08 -8.86 -3.77
CA LYS A 466 -20.27 -8.47 -2.37
C LYS A 466 -18.87 -8.38 -1.75
N GLU A 467 -18.32 -7.17 -1.64
CA GLU A 467 -17.19 -6.96 -0.73
C GLU A 467 -17.68 -7.30 0.68
N GLU A 468 -17.13 -8.37 1.26
CA GLU A 468 -17.31 -8.67 2.68
C GLU A 468 -16.83 -7.46 3.49
N GLU A 469 -17.74 -6.88 4.27
CA GLU A 469 -17.46 -5.85 5.26
C GLU A 469 -16.63 -6.45 6.41
N GLN A 470 -15.37 -6.84 6.16
CA GLN A 470 -14.40 -7.17 7.21
C GLN A 470 -13.46 -5.99 7.44
N GLU A 471 -13.91 -4.94 8.13
CA GLU A 471 -13.04 -3.99 8.86
C GLU A 471 -13.86 -2.99 9.70
N VAL A 472 -14.76 -3.45 10.60
CA VAL A 472 -15.21 -2.64 11.76
C VAL A 472 -15.57 -3.48 13.01
N GLU A 473 -15.73 -4.81 12.92
CA GLU A 473 -16.26 -5.59 14.05
C GLU A 473 -15.23 -6.14 15.07
N GLU A 474 -13.93 -6.06 14.78
CA GLU A 474 -12.89 -6.55 15.72
C GLU A 474 -12.56 -5.60 16.88
N GLU A 475 -13.02 -4.33 16.88
CA GLU A 475 -12.83 -3.41 18.02
C GLU A 475 -13.99 -3.41 19.04
N ARG A 476 -15.07 -4.19 18.82
CA ARG A 476 -16.24 -4.20 19.74
C ARG A 476 -16.46 -5.48 20.55
N THR A 477 -15.76 -6.58 20.26
CA THR A 477 -15.92 -7.85 21.01
C THR A 477 -14.77 -8.17 21.97
N GLY A 478 -13.70 -7.37 21.98
CA GLY A 478 -12.57 -7.49 22.91
C GLY A 478 -12.79 -6.89 24.30
N ALA A 479 -14.02 -6.89 24.83
CA ALA A 479 -14.30 -6.44 26.20
C ALA A 479 -15.50 -7.18 26.81
N ALA A 480 -15.31 -8.44 27.17
CA ALA A 480 -16.12 -9.07 28.22
C ALA A 480 -15.25 -10.11 28.97
N PRO A 481 -15.00 -9.91 30.27
CA PRO A 481 -14.26 -10.87 31.07
C PRO A 481 -15.16 -12.05 31.45
N LYS A 482 -14.59 -13.25 31.44
CA LYS A 482 -15.00 -14.34 32.34
C LYS A 482 -13.81 -14.73 33.20
#